data_AF-A0A350D6N2-F1
#
_entry.id   AF-A0A350D6N2-F1
#
_cell.length_a   1.000
_cell.length_b   1.000
_cell.length_c   1.000
_cell.angle_alpha   90.00
_cell.angle_beta   90.00
_cell.angle_gamma   90.00
#
_symmetry.space_group_name_H-M   'P 1'
#
loop_
_entity.id
_entity.type
_entity.pdbx_description
1 polymer ?
#
loop_
_entity_poly.entity_id
_entity_poly.type
_entity_poly.pdbx_seq_one_letter_code
_entity_poly.pdbx_strand_id
1 'polypeptide(L)' 'LTAVAVACLTVYDMCKAFDKRMVIGEIHLITKSGGKSGDFHW' A
#
# COMPACT_ATOMS: atom_id res chain seq x y z
N LEU A 1 -5.71 2.97 -0.70
CA LEU A 1 -4.72 2.68 0.38
C LEU A 1 -5.00 1.33 1.03
N THR A 2 -6.19 1.12 1.62
CA THR A 2 -6.53 -0.14 2.33
C THR A 2 -6.30 -1.40 1.50
N ALA A 3 -6.76 -1.44 0.24
CA ALA A 3 -6.59 -2.61 -0.63
C ALA A 3 -5.11 -2.98 -0.84
N VAL A 4 -4.24 -1.98 -1.06
CA VAL A 4 -2.79 -2.18 -1.21
C VAL A 4 -2.18 -2.69 0.09
N ALA A 5 -2.55 -2.11 1.23
CA ALA A 5 -2.06 -2.58 2.53
C ALA A 5 -2.42 -4.06 2.79
N VAL A 6 -3.65 -4.47 2.48
CA VAL A 6 -4.07 -5.88 2.62
C VAL A 6 -3.30 -6.78 1.65
N ALA A 7 -3.11 -6.36 0.40
CA ALA A 7 -2.32 -7.14 -0.55
C ALA A 7 -0.87 -7.33 -0.09
N CYS A 8 -0.22 -6.29 0.43
CA CYS A 8 1.11 -6.38 1.00
C CYS A 8 1.15 -7.30 2.24
N LEU A 9 0.11 -7.28 3.08
CA LEU A 9 0.00 -8.21 4.22
C LEU A 9 -0.12 -9.67 3.76
N THR A 10 -0.84 -9.94 2.67
CA THR A 10 -0.89 -11.29 2.08
C THR A 10 0.50 -11.74 1.61
N VAL A 11 1.27 -10.85 0.98
CA VAL A 11 2.66 -11.17 0.58
C VAL A 11 3.53 -11.44 1.81
N TYR A 12 3.42 -10.60 2.85
CA TYR A 12 4.13 -10.85 4.11
C TYR A 12 3.75 -12.21 4.69
N ASP A 13 2.47 -12.59 4.69
CA ASP A 13 1.99 -13.87 5.20
C ASP A 13 2.64 -15.07 4.49
N MET A 14 2.80 -14.98 3.17
CA MET A 14 3.44 -16.01 2.36
C MET A 14 4.97 -16.09 2.58
N CYS A 15 5.62 -14.97 2.88
CA CYS A 15 7.08 -14.88 2.96
C CYS A 15 7.65 -14.88 4.38
N LYS A 16 6.83 -14.68 5.43
CA LYS A 16 7.27 -14.56 6.84
C LYS A 16 8.04 -15.78 7.38
N ALA A 17 7.95 -16.93 6.70
CA ALA A 17 8.72 -18.11 7.06
C ALA A 17 10.21 -17.98 6.73
N PHE A 18 10.54 -17.18 5.71
CA PHE A 18 11.92 -16.95 5.27
C PHE A 18 12.57 -15.80 6.04
N ASP A 19 11.87 -14.68 6.17
CA ASP A 19 12.32 -13.53 6.95
C ASP A 19 11.13 -12.85 7.65
N LYS A 20 11.21 -12.77 8.98
CA LYS A 20 10.21 -12.13 9.84
C LYS A 20 10.45 -10.62 10.01
N ARG A 21 11.54 -10.08 9.47
CA ARG A 21 11.92 -8.67 9.59
C ARG A 21 11.53 -7.85 8.35
N MET A 22 10.84 -8.45 7.38
CA MET A 22 10.31 -7.75 6.22
C MET A 22 9.47 -6.53 6.65
N VAL A 23 9.67 -5.38 6.01
CA VAL A 23 8.94 -4.15 6.28
C VAL A 23 8.11 -3.78 5.06
N ILE A 24 6.82 -3.52 5.27
CA ILE A 24 5.94 -2.92 4.25
C ILE A 24 6.05 -1.40 4.42
N GLY A 25 6.47 -0.68 3.38
CA GLY A 25 6.66 0.77 3.39
C GLY A 25 6.14 1.45 2.13
N GLU A 26 6.33 2.76 2.03
CA GLU A 26 6.00 3.56 0.84
C GLU A 26 4.54 3.45 0.35
N ILE A 27 3.58 3.19 1.26
CA ILE A 27 2.16 3.18 0.90
C ILE A 27 1.64 4.61 0.89
N HIS A 28 1.46 5.18 -0.29
CA HIS A 28 0.82 6.48 -0.48
C HIS A 28 -0.14 6.48 -1.68
N LEU A 29 -0.89 7.57 -1.80
CA LEU A 29 -1.79 7.79 -2.93
C LEU A 29 -0.99 8.38 -4.08
N ILE A 30 -1.01 7.74 -5.24
CA ILE A 30 -0.31 8.24 -6.44
C ILE A 30 -1.17 9.28 -7.15
N THR A 31 -2.46 8.95 -7.34
CA THR A 31 -3.40 9.83 -8.03
C THR A 31 -4.78 9.72 -7.43
N LYS A 32 -5.54 10.81 -7.43
CA LYS A 32 -6.98 10.80 -7.17
C LYS A 32 -7.64 11.90 -7.96
N SER A 33 -8.72 11.59 -8.67
CA SER A 33 -9.49 12.56 -9.43
C SER A 33 -10.85 12.85 -8.79
N GLY A 34 -11.39 14.04 -9.03
CA GLY A 34 -12.74 14.45 -8.62
C GLY A 34 -12.89 14.95 -7.17
N GLY A 35 -14.07 15.52 -6.86
CA GLY A 35 -14.38 16.16 -5.58
C GLY A 35 -13.91 17.62 -5.48
N LYS A 36 -14.24 18.30 -4.37
CA LYS A 36 -13.98 19.74 -4.20
C LYS A 36 -12.50 20.13 -4.37
N SER A 37 -11.59 19.25 -3.95
CA SER A 37 -10.15 19.49 -4.02
C SER A 37 -9.55 19.26 -5.42
N GLY A 38 -10.36 18.82 -6.40
CA GLY A 38 -9.88 18.51 -7.75
C GLY A 38 -8.99 17.26 -7.82
N ASP A 39 -8.21 17.22 -8.89
CA ASP A 39 -7.28 16.14 -9.19
C ASP A 39 -5.97 16.30 -8.42
N PHE A 40 -5.49 15.20 -7.86
CA PHE A 40 -4.28 15.10 -7.08
C PHE A 40 -3.34 14.11 -7.75
N HIS A 41 -2.07 14.49 -7.88
CA HIS A 41 -0.97 13.66 -8.36
C HIS A 41 0.22 13.88 -7.42
N TRP A 42 0.79 12.78 -6.92
CA TRP A 42 2.01 12.78 -6.10
C TRP A 42 3.26 12.98 -6.94
#